data_AF-A0A519WQ17-F1
#
_entry.id   AF-A0A519WQ17-F1
#
_cell.length_a   1.000
_cell.length_b   1.000
_cell.length_c   1.000
_cell.angle_alpha   90.00
_cell.angle_beta   90.00
_cell.angle_gamma   90.00
#
_symmetry.space_group_name_H-M   'P 1'
#
loop_
_entity.id
_entity.type
_entity.pdbx_description
1 polymer ?
#
loop_
_entity_poly.entity_id
_entity_poly.type
_entity_poly.pdbx_seq_one_letter_code
_entity_poly.pdbx_strand_id
1 'polypeptide(L)'
;MSMKDIVIITLENEMDLILAHKRTMRVAEKIGLTIATQTAFATAVSEVARIVIEHTHLGELKISIGGEHPRFSLLATITFENITELSRNHEGFFYAQKLHNSNWKRHFFHII
;
A
#
# COMPACT_ATOMS: atom_id res chain seq x y z
N MET A 1 -5.62 17.30 -8.92
CA MET A 1 -6.19 17.06 -7.57
C MET A 1 -5.03 16.64 -6.68
N SER A 2 -4.71 17.36 -5.61
CA SER A 2 -3.54 17.07 -4.78
C SER A 2 -3.79 15.88 -3.87
N MET A 3 -2.83 14.98 -3.76
CA MET A 3 -2.82 13.93 -2.75
C MET A 3 -2.34 14.52 -1.41
N LYS A 4 -2.93 14.05 -0.32
CA LYS A 4 -2.55 14.42 1.05
C LYS A 4 -2.19 13.17 1.83
N ASP A 5 -0.98 13.16 2.38
CA ASP A 5 -0.50 12.11 3.25
C ASP A 5 -1.25 12.12 4.58
N ILE A 6 -1.74 10.96 4.99
CA ILE A 6 -2.55 10.77 6.20
C ILE A 6 -1.80 9.93 7.24
N VAL A 7 -1.05 8.93 6.77
CA VAL A 7 -0.29 8.02 7.63
C VAL A 7 1.08 7.79 7.00
N ILE A 8 2.11 7.77 7.85
CA ILE A 8 3.47 7.36 7.51
C ILE A 8 3.91 6.34 8.57
N ILE A 9 4.43 5.20 8.13
CA ILE A 9 4.84 4.06 8.97
C ILE A 9 6.18 3.56 8.46
N THR A 10 7.17 3.40 9.33
CA THR A 10 8.41 2.68 9.04
C THR A 10 8.12 1.21 8.78
N LEU A 11 8.91 0.54 7.95
CA LEU A 11 8.76 -0.88 7.63
C LEU A 11 10.01 -1.64 8.06
N GLU A 12 10.21 -1.72 9.37
CA GLU A 12 11.41 -2.31 9.96
C GLU A 12 11.15 -3.70 10.55
N ASN A 13 9.95 -3.94 11.07
CA ASN A 13 9.62 -5.16 11.81
C ASN A 13 8.14 -5.58 11.71
N GLU A 14 7.79 -6.72 12.30
CA GLU A 14 6.44 -7.28 12.26
C GLU A 14 5.37 -6.40 12.94
N MET A 15 5.72 -5.64 13.99
CA MET A 15 4.78 -4.72 14.64
C MET A 15 4.37 -3.60 13.68
N ASP A 16 5.30 -3.13 12.85
CA ASP A 16 5.01 -2.14 11.81
C ASP A 16 4.06 -2.68 10.75
N LEU A 17 4.20 -3.96 10.39
CA LEU A 17 3.29 -4.63 9.46
C LEU A 17 1.85 -4.68 10.01
N ILE A 18 1.71 -4.99 11.31
CA ILE A 18 0.40 -4.97 11.99
C ILE A 18 -0.17 -3.55 11.99
N LEU A 19 0.66 -2.54 12.24
CA LEU A 19 0.25 -1.14 12.23
C LEU A 19 -0.18 -0.68 10.83
N ALA A 20 0.58 -1.05 9.79
CA ALA A 20 0.30 -0.78 8.38
C ALA A 20 -1.09 -1.28 7.98
N HIS A 21 -1.41 -2.53 8.33
CA HIS A 21 -2.72 -3.11 8.06
C HIS A 21 -3.85 -2.33 8.75
N LYS A 22 -3.72 -2.13 10.07
CA LYS A 22 -4.75 -1.46 10.89
C LYS A 22 -5.00 -0.02 10.44
N ARG A 23 -3.93 0.72 10.11
CA ARG A 23 -4.04 2.11 9.67
C ARG A 23 -4.64 2.22 8.26
N THR A 24 -4.27 1.31 7.36
CA THR A 24 -4.85 1.24 6.01
C THR A 24 -6.36 0.99 6.07
N MET A 25 -6.79 -0.01 6.87
CA MET A 25 -8.22 -0.27 7.13
C MET A 25 -8.93 0.98 7.66
N ARG A 26 -8.34 1.65 8.66
CA ARG A 26 -8.94 2.83 9.30
C ARG A 26 -9.10 4.02 8.34
N VAL A 27 -8.14 4.25 7.45
CA VAL A 27 -8.23 5.32 6.44
C VAL A 27 -9.27 4.98 5.38
N ALA A 28 -9.26 3.73 4.89
CA ALA A 28 -10.21 3.23 3.91
C ALA A 28 -11.66 3.29 4.42
N GLU A 29 -11.89 2.95 5.69
CA GLU A 29 -13.16 3.12 6.40
C GLU A 29 -13.61 4.58 6.42
N LYS A 30 -12.72 5.51 6.80
CA LYS A 30 -13.04 6.94 6.92
C LYS A 30 -13.44 7.61 5.60
N ILE A 31 -12.96 7.10 4.48
CA ILE A 31 -13.35 7.61 3.15
C ILE A 31 -14.53 6.84 2.53
N GLY A 32 -15.17 5.95 3.29
CA GLY A 32 -16.42 5.28 2.90
C GLY A 32 -16.26 4.04 2.02
N LEU A 33 -15.08 3.41 1.98
CA LEU A 33 -14.91 2.15 1.24
C LEU A 33 -15.67 1.01 1.93
N THR A 34 -16.14 0.03 1.15
CA THR A 34 -16.80 -1.17 1.71
C THR A 34 -15.80 -2.02 2.49
N ILE A 35 -16.26 -2.77 3.50
CA ILE A 35 -15.39 -3.66 4.29
C ILE A 35 -14.59 -4.61 3.38
N ALA A 36 -15.21 -5.17 2.34
CA ALA A 36 -14.52 -6.02 1.38
C ALA A 36 -13.36 -5.30 0.66
N THR A 37 -13.56 -4.03 0.26
CA THR A 37 -12.54 -3.22 -0.40
C THR A 37 -11.43 -2.83 0.58
N GLN A 38 -11.80 -2.47 1.81
CA GLN A 38 -10.83 -2.16 2.88
C GLN A 38 -9.91 -3.35 3.13
N THR A 39 -10.49 -4.55 3.35
CA THR A 39 -9.73 -5.78 3.61
C THR A 39 -8.83 -6.12 2.43
N ALA A 40 -9.34 -6.12 1.20
CA ALA A 40 -8.54 -6.44 0.03
C ALA A 40 -7.35 -5.48 -0.14
N PHE A 41 -7.58 -4.18 0.04
CA PHE A 41 -6.53 -3.17 -0.08
C PHE A 41 -5.50 -3.28 1.05
N ALA A 42 -5.95 -3.41 2.30
CA ALA A 42 -5.06 -3.57 3.44
C ALA A 42 -4.23 -4.86 3.37
N THR A 43 -4.80 -5.97 2.89
CA THR A 43 -4.06 -7.20 2.63
C THR A 43 -2.98 -6.97 1.56
N ALA A 44 -3.30 -6.34 0.43
CA ALA A 44 -2.31 -6.07 -0.61
C ALA A 44 -1.15 -5.20 -0.12
N VAL A 45 -1.46 -4.14 0.65
CA VAL A 45 -0.44 -3.29 1.29
C VAL A 45 0.43 -4.10 2.26
N SER A 46 -0.17 -4.97 3.07
CA SER A 46 0.56 -5.84 4.00
C SER A 46 1.49 -6.83 3.28
N GLU A 47 1.08 -7.42 2.16
CA GLU A 47 1.94 -8.33 1.40
C GLU A 47 3.19 -7.61 0.86
N VAL A 48 3.04 -6.42 0.29
CA VAL A 48 4.18 -5.64 -0.21
C VAL A 48 5.06 -5.15 0.94
N ALA A 49 4.46 -4.67 2.03
CA ALA A 49 5.20 -4.25 3.21
C ALA A 49 6.02 -5.38 3.83
N ARG A 50 5.48 -6.61 3.86
CA ARG A 50 6.21 -7.80 4.36
C ARG A 50 7.46 -8.07 3.53
N ILE A 51 7.34 -8.05 2.20
CA ILE A 51 8.49 -8.25 1.29
C ILE A 51 9.58 -7.20 1.58
N VAL A 52 9.20 -5.95 1.77
CA VAL A 52 10.15 -4.87 2.07
C VAL A 52 10.84 -5.06 3.42
N ILE A 53 10.09 -5.46 4.46
CA ILE A 53 10.65 -5.77 5.78
C ILE A 53 11.64 -6.93 5.68
N GLU A 54 11.30 -8.00 4.96
CA GLU A 54 12.15 -9.20 4.82
C GLU A 54 13.47 -8.95 4.08
N HIS A 55 13.51 -7.98 3.17
CA HIS A 55 14.65 -7.81 2.25
C HIS A 55 15.42 -6.51 2.46
N THR A 56 14.85 -5.51 3.14
CA THR A 56 15.48 -4.18 3.22
C THR A 56 15.60 -3.59 4.61
N HIS A 57 14.71 -3.94 5.53
CA HIS A 57 14.64 -3.41 6.90
C HIS A 57 14.64 -1.87 7.03
N LEU A 58 14.59 -1.12 5.92
CA LEU A 58 14.66 0.35 5.85
C LEU A 58 13.64 0.86 4.82
N GLY A 59 12.39 0.45 5.00
CA GLY A 59 11.26 0.90 4.18
C GLY A 59 10.36 1.90 4.91
N GLU A 60 9.54 2.61 4.14
CA GLU A 60 8.48 3.49 4.62
C GLU A 60 7.21 3.21 3.82
N LEU A 61 6.09 3.03 4.51
CA LEU A 61 4.74 3.04 3.96
C LEU A 61 4.09 4.40 4.20
N LYS A 62 3.55 4.97 3.14
CA LYS A 62 2.75 6.19 3.16
C LYS A 62 1.35 5.91 2.62
N ILE A 63 0.33 6.29 3.39
CA ILE A 63 -1.07 6.24 2.96
C ILE A 63 -1.55 7.66 2.70
N SER A 64 -2.01 7.90 1.48
CA SER A 64 -2.44 9.22 1.01
C SER A 64 -3.88 9.16 0.51
N ILE A 65 -4.63 10.23 0.75
CA ILE A 65 -5.96 10.42 0.18
C ILE A 65 -5.93 11.54 -0.84
N GLY A 66 -6.67 11.38 -1.92
CA GLY A 66 -6.86 12.43 -2.93
C GLY A 66 -8.33 12.60 -3.23
N GLY A 67 -8.71 13.77 -3.74
CA GLY A 67 -10.10 14.05 -4.07
C GLY A 67 -10.83 14.90 -3.06
N GLU A 68 -12.10 15.13 -3.38
CA GLU A 68 -12.99 16.01 -2.65
C GLU A 68 -14.33 15.32 -2.51
N HIS A 69 -15.06 15.67 -1.46
CA HIS A 69 -16.36 15.06 -1.19
C HIS A 69 -17.30 15.19 -2.43
N PRO A 70 -18.00 14.12 -2.84
CA PRO A 70 -18.08 12.80 -2.18
C PRO A 70 -17.06 11.76 -2.70
N ARG A 71 -16.14 12.13 -3.59
CA ARG A 71 -15.27 11.18 -4.30
C ARG A 71 -13.82 11.30 -3.82
N PHE A 72 -13.45 10.38 -2.94
CA PHE A 72 -12.07 10.19 -2.51
C PHE A 72 -11.39 9.04 -3.25
N SER A 73 -10.07 9.10 -3.29
CA SER A 73 -9.15 8.07 -3.76
C SER A 73 -8.17 7.76 -2.65
N LEU A 74 -7.70 6.51 -2.60
CA LEU A 74 -6.72 6.04 -1.62
C LEU A 74 -5.49 5.52 -2.36
N LEU A 75 -4.32 5.95 -1.92
CA LEU A 75 -3.04 5.53 -2.43
C LEU A 75 -2.20 4.98 -1.27
N ALA A 76 -1.48 3.90 -1.53
CA ALA A 76 -0.40 3.43 -0.69
C ALA A 76 0.90 3.52 -1.51
N THR A 77 1.90 4.20 -0.96
CA THR A 77 3.22 4.32 -1.55
C THR A 77 4.22 3.70 -0.61
N ILE A 78 5.05 2.79 -1.12
CA ILE A 78 6.11 2.15 -0.33
C ILE A 78 7.45 2.53 -0.93
N THR A 79 8.32 3.13 -0.12
CA THR A 79 9.68 3.50 -0.49
C THR A 79 10.66 2.73 0.35
N PHE A 80 11.78 2.29 -0.22
CA PHE A 80 12.84 1.59 0.48
C PHE A 80 14.18 1.89 -0.19
N GLU A 81 15.28 1.79 0.55
CA GLU A 81 16.60 1.94 -0.03
C GLU A 81 16.91 0.81 -1.02
N ASN A 82 17.55 1.16 -2.13
CA ASN A 82 17.80 0.26 -3.24
C ASN A 82 18.85 -0.78 -2.86
N ILE A 83 18.41 -1.95 -2.42
CA ILE A 83 19.31 -3.07 -2.18
C ILE A 83 19.47 -3.82 -3.49
N THR A 84 20.71 -3.87 -3.97
CA THR A 84 21.20 -4.54 -5.18
C THR A 84 20.74 -6.02 -5.31
N GLU A 85 20.16 -6.61 -4.26
CA GLU A 85 19.66 -7.99 -4.20
C GLU A 85 18.17 -8.15 -4.54
N LEU A 86 17.39 -7.06 -4.64
CA LEU A 86 16.05 -7.08 -5.27
C LEU A 86 16.22 -7.10 -6.80
N SER A 87 17.03 -8.04 -7.31
CA SER A 87 17.13 -8.29 -8.74
C SER A 87 15.75 -8.71 -9.26
N ARG A 88 15.45 -8.37 -10.51
CA ARG A 88 14.16 -8.52 -11.23
C ARG A 88 13.52 -9.93 -11.23
N ASN A 89 14.07 -10.88 -10.50
CA ASN A 89 13.64 -12.28 -10.39
C ASN A 89 12.88 -12.61 -9.10
N HIS A 90 12.71 -11.68 -8.14
CA HIS A 90 11.96 -12.01 -6.92
C HIS A 90 10.44 -12.01 -7.17
N GLU A 91 9.79 -13.15 -6.87
CA GLU A 91 8.37 -13.43 -7.07
C GLU A 91 7.43 -12.38 -6.43
N GLY A 92 7.89 -11.65 -5.42
CA GLY A 92 7.17 -10.53 -4.81
C GLY A 92 6.90 -9.36 -5.75
N PHE A 93 7.81 -9.08 -6.70
CA PHE A 93 7.64 -8.02 -7.70
C PHE A 93 6.52 -8.37 -8.70
N PHE A 94 6.32 -9.67 -8.96
CA PHE A 94 5.23 -10.16 -9.81
C PHE A 94 3.85 -9.87 -9.20
N TYR A 95 3.69 -9.85 -7.88
CA TYR A 95 2.41 -9.53 -7.25
C TYR A 95 2.02 -8.06 -7.44
N ALA A 96 2.97 -7.13 -7.26
CA ALA A 96 2.75 -5.71 -7.54
C ALA A 96 2.46 -5.47 -9.04
N GLN A 97 3.18 -6.15 -9.94
CA GLN A 97 2.97 -6.02 -11.38
C GLN A 97 1.66 -6.67 -11.87
N LYS A 98 1.22 -7.77 -11.27
CA LYS A 98 -0.04 -8.46 -11.59
C LYS A 98 -1.27 -7.62 -11.25
N LEU A 99 -1.16 -6.73 -10.27
CA LEU A 99 -2.20 -5.75 -9.93
C LEU A 99 -2.34 -4.65 -11.01
N HIS A 100 -1.26 -4.30 -11.71
CA HIS A 100 -1.26 -3.29 -12.78
C HIS A 100 -1.94 -3.79 -14.08
N ASN A 101 -1.91 -5.10 -14.37
CA ASN A 101 -2.40 -5.65 -15.65
C ASN A 101 -3.79 -6.32 -15.58
N SER A 102 -4.47 -6.23 -14.44
CA SER A 102 -5.84 -6.74 -14.27
C SER A 102 -6.83 -5.58 -14.43
N ASN A 103 -7.84 -5.72 -15.29
CA ASN A 103 -8.85 -4.72 -15.65
C ASN A 103 -9.73 -4.22 -14.46
N TRP A 104 -9.15 -3.48 -13.51
CA TRP A 104 -9.86 -2.84 -12.39
C TRP A 104 -10.40 -1.44 -12.77
N LYS A 105 -11.03 -1.34 -13.94
CA LYS A 105 -11.74 -0.13 -14.38
C LYS A 105 -13.01 0.07 -13.56
N ARG A 106 -12.89 0.55 -12.31
CA ARG A 106 -13.90 1.43 -11.67
C ARG A 106 -13.52 2.07 -10.34
N HIS A 107 -12.38 1.75 -9.73
CA HIS A 107 -11.82 2.53 -8.62
C HIS A 107 -10.30 2.52 -8.77
N PHE A 108 -9.70 3.68 -9.06
CA PHE A 108 -8.26 3.79 -9.27
C PHE A 108 -7.53 3.63 -7.93
N PHE A 109 -6.88 2.49 -7.73
CA PHE A 109 -5.90 2.25 -6.67
C PHE A 109 -4.56 1.97 -7.37
N HIS A 110 -3.59 2.87 -7.20
CA HIS A 110 -2.21 2.59 -7.59
C HIS A 110 -1.48 2.08 -6.34
N ILE A 111 -0.87 0.91 -6.44
CA ILE A 111 0.19 0.50 -5.53
C ILE A 111 1.45 0.60 -6.39
N ILE A 112 2.22 1.65 -6.14
CA ILE A 112 3.53 1.90 -6.74
C ILE A 112 4.55 2.01 -5.62
#